data_AF-B9TKI7-F1
#
_entry.id   AF-B9TKI7-F1
#
_cell.length_a   1.000
_cell.length_b   1.000
_cell.length_c   1.000
_cell.angle_alpha   90.00
_cell.angle_beta   90.00
_cell.angle_gamma   90.00
#
_symmetry.space_group_name_H-M   'P 1'
#
loop_
_entity.id
_entity.type
_entity.pdbx_description
1 polymer ?
#
loop_
_entity_poly.entity_id
_entity_poly.type
_entity_poly.pdbx_seq_one_letter_code
_entity_poly.pdbx_strand_id
1 'polypeptide(L)'
;MDIARDLADLSAKARERKLKVEEMQGGCFTISSLGGIGGTMFTPIINCPEVAILGVSRAAMQPVYNKDTGGFDPRLIMPLSLSYDHRVIDGADGARFTSHLRVMLSDVRRLLL
;
A
#
# COMPACT_ATOMS: atom_id res chain seq x y z
N MET A 1 -3.09 17.98 -3.11
CA MET A 1 -3.21 17.90 -1.63
C MET A 1 -4.60 17.43 -1.19
N ASP A 2 -5.53 17.28 -2.12
CA ASP A 2 -6.94 17.06 -1.84
C ASP A 2 -7.21 15.68 -1.26
N ILE A 3 -6.57 14.63 -1.80
CA ILE A 3 -6.62 13.26 -1.25
C ILE A 3 -6.27 13.19 0.24
N ALA A 4 -5.27 13.95 0.68
CA ALA A 4 -4.85 13.94 2.08
C ALA A 4 -5.90 14.60 3.00
N ARG A 5 -6.58 15.65 2.51
CA ARG A 5 -7.67 16.31 3.25
C ARG A 5 -8.90 15.41 3.28
N ASP A 6 -9.31 14.87 2.15
CA ASP A 6 -10.46 13.96 2.04
C ASP A 6 -10.29 12.74 2.94
N LEU A 7 -9.08 12.15 2.97
CA LEU A 7 -8.75 11.04 3.86
C LEU A 7 -8.84 11.44 5.33
N ALA A 8 -8.35 12.62 5.70
CA ALA A 8 -8.40 13.11 7.07
C ALA A 8 -9.86 13.32 7.53
N ASP A 9 -10.68 13.94 6.67
CA ASP A 9 -12.09 14.21 6.94
C ASP A 9 -12.89 12.91 7.08
N LEU A 10 -12.68 11.96 6.17
CA LEU A 10 -13.33 10.64 6.22
C LEU A 10 -12.89 9.85 7.46
N SER A 11 -11.60 9.90 7.80
CA SER A 11 -11.06 9.24 9.00
C SER A 11 -11.65 9.83 10.29
N ALA A 12 -11.85 11.14 10.36
CA ALA A 12 -12.47 11.80 11.50
C ALA A 12 -13.93 11.35 11.66
N LYS A 13 -14.72 11.38 10.58
CA LYS A 13 -16.10 10.87 10.57
C LYS A 13 -16.17 9.40 10.98
N ALA A 14 -15.21 8.57 10.53
CA ALA A 14 -15.16 7.15 10.87
C ALA A 14 -14.96 6.93 12.37
N ARG A 15 -14.01 7.66 12.97
CA ARG A 15 -13.73 7.60 14.42
C ARG A 15 -14.92 8.06 15.26
N GLU A 16 -15.65 9.07 14.78
CA GLU A 16 -16.87 9.58 15.42
C GLU A 16 -18.11 8.72 15.13
N ARG A 17 -18.00 7.65 14.33
CA ARG A 17 -19.11 6.81 13.86
C ARG A 17 -20.19 7.58 13.10
N LYS A 18 -19.79 8.61 12.37
CA LYS A 18 -20.66 9.48 11.55
C LYS A 18 -20.52 9.24 10.05
N LEU A 19 -19.85 8.17 9.63
CA LEU A 19 -19.77 7.81 8.22
C LEU A 19 -21.16 7.45 7.70
N LYS A 20 -21.53 8.01 6.55
CA LYS A 20 -22.73 7.61 5.85
C LYS A 20 -22.47 6.34 5.03
N VAL A 21 -23.53 5.58 4.78
CA VAL A 21 -23.45 4.37 3.94
C VAL A 21 -22.96 4.70 2.53
N GLU A 22 -23.36 5.86 2.00
CA GLU A 22 -22.91 6.38 0.70
C GLU A 22 -21.38 6.54 0.63
N GLU A 23 -20.74 6.90 1.75
CA GLU A 23 -19.29 7.09 1.85
C GLU A 23 -18.53 5.76 2.03
N MET A 24 -19.24 4.66 2.28
CA MET A 24 -18.68 3.31 2.44
C MET A 24 -18.83 2.45 1.18
N GLN A 25 -19.49 2.95 0.15
CA GLN A 25 -19.81 2.21 -1.08
C GLN A 25 -19.03 2.76 -2.29
N GLY A 26 -18.96 1.95 -3.35
CA GLY A 26 -18.34 2.37 -4.62
C GLY A 26 -16.81 2.26 -4.65
N GLY A 27 -16.20 1.59 -3.66
CA GLY A 27 -14.77 1.26 -3.70
C GLY A 27 -14.40 0.39 -4.90
N CYS A 28 -13.28 0.69 -5.54
CA CYS A 28 -12.72 -0.11 -6.65
C CYS A 28 -11.40 -0.80 -6.28
N PHE A 29 -10.77 -0.37 -5.18
CA PHE A 29 -9.50 -0.88 -4.70
C PHE A 29 -9.32 -0.50 -3.23
N THR A 30 -8.82 -1.44 -2.43
CA THR A 30 -8.57 -1.22 -0.99
C THR A 30 -7.08 -1.14 -0.69
N ILE A 31 -6.71 -0.16 0.17
CA ILE A 31 -5.40 -0.10 0.82
C ILE A 31 -5.59 -0.33 2.31
N SER A 32 -4.99 -1.39 2.84
CA SER A 32 -5.00 -1.70 4.27
C SER A 32 -3.64 -1.41 4.88
N SER A 33 -3.55 -0.37 5.71
CA SER A 33 -2.31 0.00 6.39
C SER A 33 -2.28 -0.51 7.83
N LEU A 34 -1.31 -1.38 8.13
CA LEU A 34 -0.99 -1.84 9.49
C LEU A 34 0.25 -1.13 10.06
N GLY A 35 0.73 -0.07 9.40
CA GLY A 35 1.96 0.63 9.80
C GLY A 35 1.95 1.18 11.23
N GLY A 36 0.76 1.54 11.74
CA GLY A 36 0.59 2.04 13.11
C GLY A 36 0.57 0.96 14.20
N ILE A 37 0.31 -0.31 13.86
CA ILE A 37 0.25 -1.43 14.81
C ILE A 37 1.59 -2.17 14.80
N GLY A 38 2.07 -2.52 13.60
CA GLY A 38 3.28 -3.31 13.39
C GLY A 38 3.08 -4.46 12.42
N GLY A 39 4.03 -5.40 12.41
CA GLY A 39 4.05 -6.54 11.49
C GLY A 39 5.01 -6.34 10.32
N THR A 40 5.51 -7.46 9.80
CA THR A 40 6.43 -7.50 8.66
C THR A 40 5.68 -7.78 7.37
N MET A 41 4.89 -8.84 7.33
CA MET A 41 4.04 -9.19 6.19
C MET A 41 2.71 -9.71 6.72
N PHE A 42 1.65 -9.45 5.98
CA PHE A 42 0.34 -10.05 6.21
C PHE A 42 -0.35 -10.29 4.88
N THR A 43 -1.32 -11.19 4.86
CA THR A 43 -2.09 -11.52 3.65
C THR A 43 -3.48 -10.90 3.79
N PRO A 44 -3.72 -9.70 3.24
CA PRO A 44 -5.05 -9.08 3.28
C PRO A 44 -6.05 -9.93 2.50
N ILE A 45 -7.30 -9.98 2.97
CA ILE A 45 -8.41 -10.64 2.28
C ILE A 45 -9.13 -9.59 1.45
N ILE A 46 -9.40 -9.93 0.18
CA ILE A 46 -10.06 -9.05 -0.78
C ILE A 46 -11.51 -8.79 -0.31
N ASN A 47 -11.94 -7.52 -0.36
CA ASN A 47 -13.31 -7.15 -0.08
C ASN A 47 -14.15 -7.18 -1.36
N CYS A 48 -15.00 -8.19 -1.53
CA CYS A 48 -15.89 -8.27 -2.70
C CYS A 48 -16.80 -7.02 -2.78
N PRO A 49 -17.00 -6.42 -3.97
CA PRO A 49 -16.73 -6.93 -5.32
C PRO A 49 -15.34 -6.56 -5.91
N GLU A 50 -14.43 -6.01 -5.11
CA GLU A 50 -13.08 -5.65 -5.60
C GLU A 50 -12.27 -6.91 -5.98
N VAL A 51 -11.25 -6.72 -6.82
CA VAL A 51 -10.40 -7.81 -7.33
C VAL A 51 -8.99 -7.79 -6.77
N ALA A 52 -8.63 -6.78 -5.99
CA ALA A 52 -7.31 -6.66 -5.38
C ALA A 52 -7.33 -5.78 -4.13
N ILE A 53 -6.39 -6.06 -3.21
CA ILE A 53 -6.16 -5.29 -1.99
C ILE A 53 -4.67 -5.19 -1.72
N LEU A 54 -4.20 -3.99 -1.37
CA LEU A 54 -2.81 -3.72 -1.03
C LEU A 54 -2.64 -3.58 0.49
N GLY A 55 -1.86 -4.47 1.08
CA GLY A 55 -1.39 -4.39 2.45
C GLY A 55 -0.09 -3.58 2.56
N VAL A 56 -0.06 -2.61 3.47
CA VAL A 56 1.13 -1.82 3.79
C VAL A 56 1.52 -2.07 5.24
N SER A 57 2.72 -2.61 5.45
CA SER A 57 3.25 -2.92 6.78
C SER A 57 4.20 -1.83 7.28
N ARG A 58 4.58 -1.93 8.56
CA ARG A 58 5.45 -0.93 9.19
C ARG A 58 6.81 -0.89 8.49
N ALA A 59 7.24 0.30 8.10
CA ALA A 59 8.57 0.50 7.58
C ALA A 59 9.62 0.44 8.72
N ALA A 60 10.77 -0.15 8.44
CA ALA A 60 11.87 -0.28 9.39
C ALA A 60 13.22 -0.06 8.70
N MET A 61 14.18 0.47 9.46
CA MET A 61 15.56 0.57 8.99
C MET A 61 16.19 -0.82 8.97
N GLN A 62 16.71 -1.22 7.81
CA GLN A 62 17.34 -2.53 7.60
C GLN A 62 18.68 -2.35 6.87
N PRO A 63 19.69 -3.19 7.17
CA PRO A 63 20.93 -3.20 6.39
C PRO A 63 20.66 -3.85 5.03
N VAL A 64 20.94 -3.11 3.95
CA VAL A 64 20.82 -3.62 2.57
C VAL A 64 22.20 -3.62 1.93
N TYR A 65 22.57 -4.75 1.35
CA TYR A 65 23.85 -4.89 0.69
C TYR A 65 23.93 -3.97 -0.53
N ASN A 66 24.98 -3.16 -0.58
CA ASN A 66 25.31 -2.29 -1.69
C ASN A 66 26.46 -2.92 -2.50
N LYS A 67 26.14 -3.30 -3.74
CA LYS A 67 27.10 -3.96 -4.65
C LYS A 67 28.23 -3.03 -5.10
N ASP A 68 27.99 -1.73 -5.14
CA ASP A 68 28.96 -0.74 -5.64
C ASP A 68 30.03 -0.43 -4.59
N THR A 69 29.65 -0.43 -3.30
CA THR A 69 30.57 -0.18 -2.19
C THR A 69 31.10 -1.46 -1.54
N GLY A 70 30.48 -2.62 -1.82
CA GLY A 70 30.80 -3.90 -1.20
C GLY A 70 30.38 -4.02 0.27
N GLY A 71 29.61 -3.05 0.79
CA GLY A 71 29.18 -2.98 2.19
C GLY A 71 27.67 -3.03 2.38
N PHE A 72 27.21 -2.75 3.61
CA PHE A 72 25.78 -2.62 3.94
C PHE A 72 25.42 -1.17 4.22
N ASP A 73 24.39 -0.68 3.54
CA ASP A 73 23.82 0.63 3.78
C ASP A 73 22.51 0.51 4.58
N PRO A 74 22.26 1.37 5.57
CA PRO A 74 20.97 1.43 6.24
C PRO A 74 19.92 2.00 5.27
N ARG A 75 18.85 1.24 5.02
CA ARG A 75 17.72 1.66 4.17
C ARG A 75 16.39 1.51 4.91
N LEU A 76 15.47 2.44 4.69
CA LEU A 76 14.11 2.32 5.16
C LEU A 76 13.35 1.37 4.24
N ILE A 77 13.02 0.18 4.73
CA ILE A 77 12.30 -0.84 3.97
C ILE A 77 10.85 -0.89 4.41
N MET A 78 9.94 -0.79 3.44
CA MET A 78 8.49 -0.90 3.64
C MET A 78 7.99 -2.16 2.91
N PRO A 79 7.55 -3.19 3.64
CA PRO A 79 6.95 -4.37 3.03
C PRO A 79 5.57 -4.06 2.46
N LEU A 80 5.31 -4.60 1.26
CA LEU A 80 4.04 -4.51 0.55
C LEU A 80 3.52 -5.92 0.28
N SER A 81 2.25 -6.15 0.56
CA SER A 81 1.56 -7.41 0.29
C SER A 81 0.37 -7.16 -0.64
N LEU A 82 0.41 -7.67 -1.87
CA LEU A 82 -0.71 -7.59 -2.79
C LEU A 82 -1.46 -8.93 -2.81
N SER A 83 -2.74 -8.91 -2.45
CA SER A 83 -3.66 -10.01 -2.71
C SER A 83 -4.56 -9.64 -3.88
N TYR A 84 -4.79 -10.56 -4.81
CA TYR A 84 -5.62 -10.34 -5.99
C TYR A 84 -6.36 -11.61 -6.40
N ASP A 85 -7.49 -11.44 -7.08
CA ASP A 85 -8.30 -12.53 -7.62
C ASP A 85 -7.62 -13.10 -8.87
N HIS A 86 -7.02 -14.28 -8.72
CA HIS A 86 -6.24 -14.91 -9.77
C HIS A 86 -7.09 -15.38 -10.98
N ARG A 87 -8.42 -15.31 -10.87
CA ARG A 87 -9.34 -15.56 -11.99
C ARG A 87 -9.37 -14.39 -12.97
N VAL A 88 -8.98 -13.20 -12.53
CA VAL A 88 -9.04 -11.95 -13.30
C VAL A 88 -7.64 -11.38 -13.54
N ILE A 89 -6.75 -11.49 -12.54
CA ILE A 89 -5.40 -10.92 -12.57
C ILE A 89 -4.38 -12.06 -12.54
N ASP A 90 -3.41 -12.06 -13.44
CA ASP A 90 -2.31 -13.03 -13.38
C ASP A 90 -1.14 -12.54 -12.50
N GLY A 91 -0.23 -13.47 -12.20
CA GLY A 91 0.93 -13.15 -11.37
C GLY A 91 1.92 -12.17 -12.01
N ALA A 92 1.99 -12.10 -13.33
CA ALA A 92 2.87 -11.17 -14.03
C ALA A 92 2.36 -9.74 -13.89
N ASP A 93 1.05 -9.52 -14.02
CA ASP A 93 0.43 -8.22 -13.83
C ASP A 93 0.52 -7.75 -12.38
N GLY A 94 0.30 -8.63 -11.41
CA GLY A 94 0.52 -8.32 -9.99
C GLY A 94 1.97 -7.92 -9.68
N ALA A 95 2.95 -8.65 -10.26
CA ALA A 95 4.37 -8.32 -10.10
C ALA A 95 4.74 -6.99 -10.78
N ARG A 96 4.20 -6.71 -11.97
CA ARG A 96 4.39 -5.44 -12.68
C ARG A 96 3.82 -4.27 -11.88
N PHE A 97 2.60 -4.41 -11.37
CA PHE A 97 1.95 -3.39 -10.54
C PHE A 97 2.79 -3.03 -9.31
N THR A 98 3.19 -4.05 -8.53
CA THR A 98 3.98 -3.84 -7.31
C THR A 98 5.39 -3.29 -7.60
N SER A 99 6.02 -3.74 -8.69
CA SER A 99 7.31 -3.20 -9.15
C SER A 99 7.20 -1.73 -9.57
N HIS A 100 6.14 -1.39 -10.29
CA HIS A 100 5.86 -0.01 -10.69
C HIS A 100 5.63 0.89 -9.47
N LEU A 101 4.82 0.43 -8.51
CA LEU A 101 4.57 1.13 -7.26
C LEU A 101 5.86 1.34 -6.46
N ARG A 102 6.72 0.31 -6.36
CA ARG A 102 8.05 0.43 -5.74
C ARG A 102 8.87 1.55 -6.39
N VAL A 103 8.90 1.61 -7.72
CA VAL A 103 9.67 2.63 -8.45
C VAL A 103 9.14 4.04 -8.15
N MET A 104 7.82 4.22 -8.18
CA MET A 104 7.18 5.51 -7.86
C MET A 104 7.49 5.97 -6.43
N LEU A 105 7.44 5.05 -5.46
CA LEU A 105 7.69 5.36 -4.04
C LEU A 105 9.18 5.56 -3.73
N SER A 106 10.09 4.95 -4.49
CA SER A 106 11.53 5.09 -4.28
C SER A 106 12.08 6.42 -4.79
N ASP A 107 11.39 7.06 -5.75
CA ASP A 107 11.79 8.35 -6.31
C ASP A 107 10.55 9.20 -6.63
N VAL A 108 10.21 10.08 -5.69
CA VAL A 108 9.03 10.97 -5.76
C VAL A 108 9.00 11.84 -7.01
N ARG A 109 10.16 12.13 -7.63
CA ARG A 109 10.21 12.92 -8.89
C ARG A 109 9.48 12.22 -10.03
N ARG A 110 9.39 10.88 -9.99
CA ARG A 110 8.68 10.07 -10.99
C ARG A 110 7.16 10.21 -10.91
N LEU A 111 6.62 10.79 -9.84
CA LEU A 111 5.20 11.09 -9.71
C LEU A 111 4.77 12.37 -10.46
N LEU A 112 5.74 13.17 -10.93
CA LEU A 112 5.50 14.43 -11.64
C LEU A 112 5.55 14.28 -13.17
N LEU A 113 5.88 13.08 -13.67
CA LEU A 113 5.95 12.73 -15.09
C LEU A 113 4.66 12.01 -15.50
#